data_AF-A0A3D1ES23-F1
#
_entry.id   AF-A0A3D1ES23-F1
#
_cell.length_a   1.000
_cell.length_b   1.000
_cell.length_c   1.000
_cell.angle_alpha   90.00
_cell.angle_beta   90.00
_cell.angle_gamma   90.00
#
_symmetry.space_group_name_H-M   'P 1'
#
loop_
_entity.id
_entity.type
_entity.pdbx_description
1 polymer ?
#
loop_
_entity_poly.entity_id
_entity_poly.type
_entity_poly.pdbx_seq_one_letter_code
_entity_poly.pdbx_strand_id
1 'polypeptide(L)'
;MEASESGYSAICDDFYVNVRLDLRVKQAPDDRTVMDFFERMRRVAPNFTGVKKIDTEWILEAPLGDQRMEWVAIGPGAVRCGAVNPIRVSAAYELATNVLEAIPGYFGIGALDVVSLELTFGFDLDTDQDHYEAVHDTLLGGSRLAGLMRCDEERGGE
;
A
#
# COMPACT_ATOMS: atom_id res chain seq x y z
N MET A 1 -2.73 -31.13 -1.07
CA MET A 1 -2.27 -30.82 0.30
C MET A 1 -2.31 -29.31 0.40
N GLU A 2 -3.50 -28.80 0.70
CA GLU A 2 -3.78 -27.36 0.84
C GLU A 2 -2.93 -26.82 1.99
N ALA A 3 -2.10 -25.82 1.71
CA ALA A 3 -1.45 -25.06 2.76
C ALA A 3 -2.56 -24.37 3.55
N SER A 4 -2.61 -24.69 4.84
CA SER A 4 -3.55 -24.15 5.80
C SER A 4 -3.67 -22.64 5.69
N GLU A 5 -4.91 -22.20 5.57
CA GLU A 5 -5.49 -20.85 5.64
C GLU A 5 -5.18 -20.18 7.00
N SER A 6 -3.90 -19.97 7.26
CA SER A 6 -3.36 -19.46 8.52
C SER A 6 -2.41 -18.31 8.20
N GLY A 7 -3.00 -17.24 7.69
CA GLY A 7 -2.36 -15.94 7.43
C GLY A 7 -3.27 -14.81 7.95
N TYR A 8 -3.07 -13.59 7.44
CA TYR A 8 -3.87 -12.41 7.81
C TYR A 8 -5.38 -12.60 7.61
N SER A 9 -5.80 -13.44 6.66
CA SER A 9 -7.21 -13.78 6.41
C SER A 9 -7.95 -14.40 7.60
N ALA A 10 -7.24 -14.88 8.62
CA ALA A 10 -7.85 -15.37 9.85
C ALA A 10 -8.14 -14.26 10.88
N ILE A 11 -7.64 -13.04 10.64
CA ILE A 11 -7.65 -11.93 11.60
C ILE A 11 -8.29 -10.66 10.99
N CYS A 12 -8.23 -10.50 9.67
CA CYS A 12 -8.81 -9.38 8.93
C CYS A 12 -9.37 -9.80 7.58
N ASP A 13 -10.36 -9.07 7.08
CA ASP A 13 -11.05 -9.35 5.83
C ASP A 13 -10.17 -9.01 4.62
N ASP A 14 -9.58 -7.81 4.65
CA ASP A 14 -8.57 -7.39 3.68
C ASP A 14 -7.28 -6.97 4.39
N PHE A 15 -6.15 -7.22 3.74
CA PHE A 15 -4.83 -6.83 4.21
C PHE A 15 -4.02 -6.24 3.05
N TYR A 16 -3.37 -5.10 3.27
CA TYR A 16 -2.65 -4.41 2.23
C TYR A 16 -1.27 -3.94 2.71
N VAL A 17 -0.30 -4.10 1.83
CA VAL A 17 1.08 -3.63 2.01
C VAL A 17 1.39 -2.68 0.87
N ASN A 18 1.62 -1.42 1.21
CA ASN A 18 1.88 -0.37 0.25
C ASN A 18 3.23 0.28 0.52
N VAL A 19 3.95 0.62 -0.54
CA VAL A 19 5.17 1.40 -0.49
C VAL A 19 4.99 2.66 -1.33
N ARG A 20 5.43 3.79 -0.78
CA ARG A 20 5.46 5.09 -1.46
C ARG A 20 6.84 5.71 -1.32
N LEU A 21 7.45 6.03 -2.45
CA LEU A 21 8.69 6.79 -2.56
C LEU A 21 8.35 8.20 -3.02
N ASP A 22 8.46 9.19 -2.15
CA ASP A 22 8.29 10.59 -2.52
C ASP A 22 9.61 11.19 -3.01
N LEU A 23 9.50 11.96 -4.07
CA LEU A 23 10.63 12.53 -4.81
C LEU A 23 10.56 14.06 -4.81
N ARG A 24 11.72 14.69 -4.82
CA ARG A 24 11.88 16.14 -4.93
C ARG A 24 11.47 16.64 -6.31
N VAL A 25 11.78 15.87 -7.36
CA VAL A 25 11.39 16.17 -8.74
C VAL A 25 9.89 15.95 -8.90
N LYS A 26 9.14 17.00 -9.23
CA LYS A 26 7.68 16.96 -9.40
C LYS A 26 7.23 16.98 -10.87
N GLN A 27 8.15 16.82 -11.81
CA GLN A 27 7.80 16.73 -13.23
C GLN A 27 7.20 15.36 -13.52
N ALA A 28 6.17 15.33 -14.38
CA ALA A 28 5.64 14.08 -14.88
C ALA A 28 6.72 13.34 -15.70
N PRO A 29 6.92 12.04 -15.49
CA PRO A 29 7.87 11.27 -16.28
C PRO A 29 7.41 11.16 -17.74
N ASP A 30 8.36 10.96 -18.63
CA ASP A 30 8.08 10.71 -20.04
C ASP A 30 7.30 9.39 -20.21
N ASP A 31 6.21 9.44 -20.98
CA ASP A 31 5.30 8.29 -21.18
C ASP A 31 6.02 7.06 -21.74
N ARG A 32 7.00 7.23 -22.65
CA ARG A 32 7.77 6.13 -23.21
C ARG A 32 8.68 5.49 -22.14
N THR A 33 9.31 6.31 -21.32
CA THR A 33 10.14 5.84 -20.20
C THR A 33 9.33 5.02 -19.20
N VAL A 34 8.11 5.45 -18.89
CA VAL A 34 7.19 4.69 -18.03
C VAL A 34 6.81 3.35 -18.65
N MET A 35 6.51 3.30 -19.95
CA MET A 35 6.20 2.05 -20.64
C MET A 35 7.38 1.07 -20.62
N ASP A 36 8.60 1.56 -20.87
CA ASP A 36 9.81 0.73 -20.81
C ASP A 36 10.07 0.19 -19.39
N PHE A 37 9.77 0.99 -18.36
CA PHE A 37 9.81 0.55 -16.97
C PHE A 37 8.75 -0.53 -16.69
N PHE A 38 7.51 -0.35 -17.15
CA PHE A 38 6.44 -1.36 -17.01
C PHE A 38 6.75 -2.65 -17.75
N GLU A 39 7.40 -2.60 -18.91
CA GLU A 39 7.89 -3.81 -19.60
C GLU A 39 8.92 -4.58 -18.75
N ARG A 40 9.82 -3.89 -18.03
CA ARG A 40 10.71 -4.54 -17.05
C ARG A 40 9.92 -5.16 -15.92
N MET A 41 8.94 -4.45 -15.36
CA MET A 41 8.11 -4.98 -14.26
C MET A 41 7.41 -6.27 -14.68
N ARG A 42 6.85 -6.32 -15.90
CA ARG A 42 6.20 -7.50 -16.47
C ARG A 42 7.14 -8.69 -16.70
N ARG A 43 8.46 -8.46 -16.86
CA ARG A 43 9.44 -9.55 -16.95
C ARG A 43 9.70 -10.19 -15.59
N VAL A 44 9.63 -9.41 -14.52
CA VAL A 44 9.86 -9.87 -13.14
C VAL A 44 8.59 -10.44 -12.53
N ALA A 45 7.44 -9.85 -12.84
CA ALA A 45 6.11 -10.25 -12.39
C ALA A 45 5.16 -10.34 -13.61
N PRO A 46 5.09 -11.52 -14.26
CA PRO A 46 4.32 -11.71 -15.51
C PRO A 46 2.81 -11.55 -15.39
N ASN A 47 2.27 -11.53 -14.17
CA ASN A 47 0.85 -11.34 -13.88
C ASN A 47 0.37 -9.90 -14.13
N PHE A 48 1.26 -8.92 -14.28
CA PHE A 48 0.91 -7.56 -14.67
C PHE A 48 0.42 -7.51 -16.12
N THR A 49 -0.88 -7.23 -16.31
CA THR A 49 -1.51 -7.18 -17.63
C THR A 49 -2.26 -5.89 -17.92
N GLY A 50 -2.72 -5.17 -16.90
CA GLY A 50 -3.48 -3.93 -17.04
C GLY A 50 -2.55 -2.72 -16.99
N VAL A 51 -2.68 -1.81 -17.96
CA VAL A 51 -2.04 -0.49 -17.92
C VAL A 51 -3.12 0.56 -18.11
N LYS A 52 -3.14 1.56 -17.24
CA LYS A 52 -4.04 2.71 -17.33
C LYS A 52 -3.34 3.99 -16.92
N LYS A 53 -3.88 5.13 -17.38
CA LYS A 53 -3.46 6.46 -16.97
C LYS A 53 -4.63 7.12 -16.24
N ILE A 54 -4.41 7.58 -15.03
CA ILE A 54 -5.37 8.38 -14.25
C ILE A 54 -4.72 9.72 -13.98
N ASP A 55 -5.30 10.79 -14.51
CA ASP A 55 -4.73 12.14 -14.50
C ASP A 55 -3.29 12.18 -15.03
N THR A 56 -2.31 12.33 -14.13
CA THR A 56 -0.88 12.40 -14.44
C THR A 56 -0.11 11.15 -14.04
N GLU A 57 -0.80 10.13 -13.56
CA GLU A 57 -0.21 8.91 -13.03
C GLU A 57 -0.48 7.72 -13.94
N TRP A 58 0.57 6.98 -14.24
CA TRP A 58 0.49 5.70 -14.93
C TRP A 58 0.42 4.58 -13.90
N ILE A 59 -0.47 3.63 -14.12
CA ILE A 59 -0.71 2.50 -13.23
C ILE A 59 -0.57 1.21 -14.03
N LEU A 60 0.25 0.30 -13.52
CA LEU A 60 0.39 -1.08 -13.95
C LEU A 60 -0.26 -1.95 -12.87
N GLU A 61 -1.20 -2.80 -13.25
CA GLU A 61 -1.93 -3.65 -12.31
C GLU A 61 -2.06 -5.09 -12.82
N ALA A 62 -1.99 -6.02 -11.88
CA ALA A 62 -2.41 -7.39 -12.11
C ALA A 62 -3.95 -7.45 -12.13
N PRO A 63 -4.56 -8.40 -12.85
CA PRO A 63 -5.99 -8.62 -12.76
C PRO A 63 -6.41 -8.84 -11.31
N LEU A 64 -7.53 -8.27 -10.90
CA LEU A 64 -8.14 -8.59 -9.61
C LEU A 64 -8.55 -10.08 -9.64
N GLY A 65 -7.87 -10.90 -8.85
CA GLY A 65 -8.08 -12.34 -8.81
C GLY A 65 -8.13 -12.83 -7.37
N ASP A 66 -9.24 -13.47 -6.99
CA ASP A 66 -9.43 -13.99 -5.63
C ASP A 66 -9.20 -12.92 -4.55
N GLN A 67 -9.71 -11.70 -4.79
CA GLN A 67 -9.47 -10.49 -3.98
C GLN A 67 -8.00 -10.09 -3.79
N ARG A 68 -7.09 -10.65 -4.58
CA ARG A 68 -5.68 -10.27 -4.63
C ARG A 68 -5.44 -9.33 -5.79
N MET A 69 -4.62 -8.31 -5.53
CA MET A 69 -4.23 -7.35 -6.55
C MET A 69 -2.85 -6.80 -6.24
N GLU A 70 -1.97 -6.83 -7.23
CA GLU A 70 -0.68 -6.14 -7.18
C GLU A 70 -0.70 -4.98 -8.15
N TRP A 71 -0.05 -3.88 -7.78
CA TRP A 71 -0.03 -2.67 -8.59
C TRP A 71 1.25 -1.87 -8.40
N VAL A 72 1.59 -1.10 -9.43
CA VAL A 72 2.67 -0.11 -9.44
C VAL A 72 2.14 1.15 -10.09
N ALA A 73 2.34 2.31 -9.46
CA ALA A 73 1.98 3.60 -10.00
C ALA A 73 3.20 4.53 -10.09
N ILE A 74 3.34 5.20 -11.23
CA ILE A 74 4.37 6.20 -11.49
C ILE A 74 3.68 7.53 -11.75
N GLY A 75 3.94 8.51 -10.90
CA GLY A 75 3.34 9.84 -10.98
C GLY A 75 4.37 10.96 -10.79
N PRO A 76 3.94 12.23 -10.92
CA PRO A 76 4.80 13.37 -10.68
C PRO A 76 5.21 13.43 -9.21
N GLY A 77 6.49 13.16 -8.94
CA GLY A 77 7.05 13.27 -7.59
C GLY A 77 6.72 12.14 -6.64
N ALA A 78 6.15 11.03 -7.11
CA ALA A 78 5.97 9.83 -6.32
C ALA A 78 6.01 8.58 -7.19
N VAL A 79 6.65 7.53 -6.67
CA VAL A 79 6.51 6.16 -7.15
C VAL A 79 5.84 5.35 -6.06
N ARG A 80 4.79 4.62 -6.41
CA ARG A 80 4.02 3.80 -5.48
C ARG A 80 3.91 2.38 -5.98
N CYS A 81 3.82 1.45 -5.07
CA CYS A 81 3.46 0.08 -5.38
C CYS A 81 2.79 -0.55 -4.18
N GLY A 82 2.09 -1.65 -4.40
CA GLY A 82 1.48 -2.37 -3.30
C GLY A 82 0.82 -3.65 -3.73
N ALA A 83 0.38 -4.38 -2.71
CA ALA A 83 -0.36 -5.61 -2.85
C ALA A 83 -1.55 -5.61 -1.87
N VAL A 84 -2.71 -6.01 -2.38
CA VAL A 84 -3.90 -6.36 -1.61
C VAL A 84 -3.96 -7.87 -1.51
N ASN A 85 -4.19 -8.36 -0.29
CA ASN A 85 -4.22 -9.77 0.10
C ASN A 85 -3.04 -10.59 -0.47
N PRO A 86 -1.78 -10.14 -0.29
CA PRO A 86 -0.65 -10.88 -0.82
C PRO A 86 -0.59 -12.29 -0.23
N ILE A 87 -0.23 -13.28 -1.06
CA ILE A 87 -0.06 -14.69 -0.62
C ILE A 87 0.89 -14.79 0.58
N ARG A 88 1.90 -13.91 0.60
CA ARG A 88 2.85 -13.72 1.70
C ARG A 88 3.30 -12.27 1.72
N VAL A 89 3.50 -11.69 2.90
CA VAL A 89 4.03 -10.31 3.04
C VAL A 89 5.35 -10.14 2.29
N SER A 90 6.19 -11.17 2.27
CA SER A 90 7.45 -11.13 1.54
C SER A 90 7.30 -10.98 0.03
N ALA A 91 6.16 -11.34 -0.57
CA ALA A 91 5.91 -11.11 -2.00
C ALA A 91 5.68 -9.61 -2.27
N ALA A 92 4.97 -8.91 -1.36
CA ALA A 92 4.83 -7.46 -1.44
C ALA A 92 6.18 -6.74 -1.30
N TYR A 93 7.07 -7.22 -0.43
CA TYR A 93 8.43 -6.70 -0.33
C TYR A 93 9.27 -6.98 -1.57
N GLU A 94 9.17 -8.17 -2.16
CA GLU A 94 9.86 -8.46 -3.42
C GLU A 94 9.41 -7.52 -4.54
N LEU A 95 8.10 -7.25 -4.66
CA LEU A 95 7.59 -6.25 -5.59
C LEU A 95 8.20 -4.87 -5.31
N ALA A 96 8.17 -4.41 -4.06
CA ALA A 96 8.71 -3.12 -3.68
C ALA A 96 10.22 -3.01 -3.96
N THR A 97 11.01 -4.03 -3.63
CA THR A 97 12.45 -4.08 -3.94
C THR A 97 12.68 -4.02 -5.46
N ASN A 98 11.95 -4.80 -6.25
CA ASN A 98 12.07 -4.79 -7.70
C ASN A 98 11.76 -3.43 -8.35
N VAL A 99 10.78 -2.72 -7.79
CA VAL A 99 10.41 -1.35 -8.20
C VAL A 99 11.54 -0.38 -7.82
N LEU A 100 11.93 -0.34 -6.53
CA LEU A 100 12.92 0.59 -6.01
C LEU A 100 14.30 0.43 -6.68
N GLU A 101 14.71 -0.80 -7.00
CA GLU A 101 15.97 -1.08 -7.70
C GLU A 101 15.96 -0.62 -9.17
N ALA A 102 14.81 -0.58 -9.84
CA ALA A 102 14.75 -0.09 -11.22
C ALA A 102 14.75 1.43 -11.33
N ILE A 103 14.13 2.11 -10.36
CA ILE A 103 13.84 3.54 -10.43
C ILE A 103 15.05 4.37 -10.89
N PRO A 104 16.27 4.17 -10.33
CA PRO A 104 17.43 4.95 -10.75
C PRO A 104 17.80 4.80 -12.23
N GLY A 105 17.67 3.58 -12.78
CA GLY A 105 18.07 3.27 -14.15
C GLY A 105 17.11 3.80 -15.21
N TYR A 106 15.82 3.99 -14.87
CA TYR A 106 14.81 4.44 -15.83
C TYR A 106 14.53 5.93 -15.71
N PHE A 107 14.45 6.45 -14.49
CA PHE A 107 13.98 7.81 -14.25
C PHE A 107 15.11 8.77 -13.87
N GLY A 108 16.37 8.29 -13.82
CA GLY A 108 17.52 9.10 -13.41
C GLY A 108 17.44 9.59 -11.97
N ILE A 109 16.66 8.91 -11.12
CA ILE A 109 16.42 9.27 -9.73
C ILE A 109 17.60 8.77 -8.88
N GLY A 110 18.29 9.69 -8.23
CA GLY A 110 19.35 9.40 -7.26
C GLY A 110 18.86 9.47 -5.81
N ALA A 111 19.73 9.09 -4.87
CA ALA A 111 19.42 9.15 -3.44
C ALA A 111 19.12 10.58 -2.94
N LEU A 112 19.69 11.61 -3.59
CA LEU A 112 19.45 13.02 -3.26
C LEU A 112 18.08 13.53 -3.70
N ASP A 113 17.43 12.81 -4.62
CA ASP A 113 16.09 13.14 -5.10
C ASP A 113 15.00 12.59 -4.17
N VAL A 114 15.33 11.66 -3.27
CA VAL A 114 14.37 11.03 -2.34
C VAL A 114 14.05 11.99 -1.19
N VAL A 115 12.75 12.15 -0.92
CA VAL A 115 12.22 12.94 0.20
C VAL A 115 11.85 12.00 1.36
N SER A 116 11.08 10.95 1.07
CA SER A 116 10.67 9.94 2.05
C SER A 116 10.45 8.59 1.37
N LEU A 117 10.58 7.53 2.17
CA LEU A 117 10.12 6.19 1.85
C LEU A 117 9.13 5.78 2.93
N GLU A 118 7.90 5.53 2.52
CA GLU A 118 6.81 5.10 3.40
C GLU A 118 6.48 3.64 3.10
N LEU A 119 6.34 2.85 4.18
CA LEU A 119 5.85 1.48 4.14
C LEU A 119 4.62 1.42 5.03
N THR A 120 3.48 1.11 4.44
CA THR A 120 2.18 1.10 5.10
C THR A 120 1.63 -0.31 5.11
N PHE A 121 1.29 -0.78 6.30
CA PHE A 121 0.43 -1.94 6.50
C PHE A 121 -0.95 -1.42 6.84
N GLY A 122 -1.96 -1.92 6.15
CA GLY A 122 -3.33 -1.67 6.52
C GLY A 122 -4.16 -2.93 6.40
N PHE A 123 -5.31 -2.90 7.07
CA PHE A 123 -6.20 -4.03 7.18
C PHE A 123 -7.62 -3.53 7.43
N ASP A 124 -8.59 -4.24 6.88
CA ASP A 124 -10.01 -4.01 7.14
C ASP A 124 -10.52 -5.08 8.14
N LEU A 125 -11.27 -4.62 9.14
CA LEU A 125 -11.96 -5.48 10.10
C LEU A 125 -13.44 -5.17 10.02
N ASP A 126 -14.24 -6.15 9.60
CA ASP A 126 -15.68 -6.07 9.74
C ASP A 126 -16.07 -6.21 11.22
N THR A 127 -16.86 -5.25 11.70
CA THR A 127 -17.39 -5.26 13.06
C THR A 127 -18.82 -4.74 13.07
N ASP A 128 -19.69 -5.41 13.83
CA ASP A 128 -21.06 -4.97 14.09
C ASP A 128 -21.12 -3.90 15.21
N GLN A 129 -19.99 -3.57 15.83
CA GLN A 129 -19.86 -2.57 16.90
C GLN A 129 -19.44 -1.19 16.35
N ASP A 130 -19.66 -0.13 17.14
CA ASP A 130 -19.15 1.20 16.79
C ASP A 130 -17.63 1.16 16.61
N HIS A 131 -17.17 1.56 15.43
CA HIS A 131 -15.77 1.52 15.01
C HIS A 131 -14.84 2.24 15.99
N TYR A 132 -15.26 3.37 16.54
CA TYR A 132 -14.46 4.16 17.48
C TYR A 132 -14.37 3.48 18.84
N GLU A 133 -15.44 2.82 19.28
CA GLU A 133 -15.49 2.08 20.53
C GLU A 133 -14.59 0.84 20.47
N ALA A 134 -14.62 0.09 19.36
CA ALA A 134 -13.76 -1.07 19.16
C ALA A 134 -12.27 -0.72 19.12
N VAL A 135 -11.90 0.36 18.41
CA VAL A 135 -10.50 0.85 18.38
C VAL A 135 -10.06 1.39 19.73
N HIS A 136 -10.94 2.13 20.42
CA HIS A 136 -10.67 2.62 21.78
C HIS A 136 -10.41 1.47 22.74
N ASP A 137 -11.29 0.48 22.78
CA ASP A 137 -11.16 -0.64 23.71
C ASP A 137 -9.93 -1.50 23.39
N THR A 138 -9.63 -1.71 22.10
CA THR A 138 -8.46 -2.50 21.69
C THR A 138 -7.13 -1.81 22.00
N LEU A 139 -7.01 -0.51 21.70
CA LEU A 139 -5.75 0.22 21.86
C LEU A 139 -5.56 0.80 23.27
N LEU A 140 -6.66 1.18 23.92
CA LEU A 140 -6.64 1.92 25.18
C LEU A 140 -7.38 1.19 26.30
N GLY A 141 -8.27 0.24 26.01
CA GLY A 141 -9.07 -0.51 26.99
C GLY A 141 -8.19 -1.32 27.93
N GLY A 142 -7.99 -0.78 29.14
CA GLY A 142 -7.08 -1.32 30.15
C GLY A 142 -5.86 -0.45 30.45
N SER A 143 -5.62 0.60 29.67
CA SER A 143 -4.61 1.62 29.94
C SER A 143 -5.20 2.79 30.74
N ARG A 144 -4.33 3.57 31.41
CA ARG A 144 -4.73 4.82 32.08
C ARG A 144 -5.19 5.91 31.10
N LEU A 145 -4.82 5.80 29.83
CA LEU A 145 -5.17 6.76 28.78
C LEU A 145 -6.65 6.65 28.36
N ALA A 146 -7.26 5.45 28.48
CA ALA A 146 -8.68 5.27 28.18
C ALA A 146 -9.60 6.20 29.00
N GLY A 147 -9.20 6.53 30.24
CA GLY A 147 -9.96 7.44 31.11
C GLY A 147 -9.90 8.91 30.69
N LEU A 148 -8.90 9.33 29.91
CA LEU A 148 -8.75 10.73 29.46
C LEU A 148 -9.74 11.09 28.34
N MET A 149 -10.14 10.13 27.52
CA MET A 149 -11.08 10.36 26.42
C MET A 149 -12.56 10.33 26.86
N ARG A 150 -12.88 9.71 28.00
CA ARG A 150 -14.23 9.75 28.59
C ARG A 150 -14.61 11.13 29.17
N CYS A 151 -13.66 12.04 29.34
CA CYS A 151 -13.91 13.36 29.94
C CYS A 151 -14.74 14.33 29.07
N ASP A 152 -15.02 14.01 27.80
CA ASP A 152 -15.84 14.87 26.94
C ASP A 152 -17.33 14.48 26.89
N GLU A 153 -17.72 13.25 27.24
CA GLU A 153 -19.12 12.83 27.19
C GLU A 153 -19.95 13.33 28.37
N GLU A 154 -19.32 13.59 29.53
CA GLU A 154 -20.02 14.09 30.73
C GLU A 154 -20.32 15.61 30.66
N ARG A 155 -19.92 16.32 29.60
CA ARG A 155 -20.17 17.76 29.41
C ARG A 155 -21.33 18.12 28.47
N GLY A 156 -22.01 17.12 27.90
CA GLY A 156 -23.15 17.31 26.99
C GLY A 156 -24.53 17.26 27.63
N GLY A 157 -24.62 17.19 28.97
CA GLY A 157 -25.89 17.05 29.70
C GLY A 157 -26.11 18.17 30.71
N GLU A 158 -26.42 19.38 30.23
CA GLU A 158 -27.19 20.41 30.96
C GLU A 158 -28.20 21.07 30.01
#